data_AF-A0A6H1ZYT7-F1
#
_entry.id   AF-A0A6H1ZYT7-F1
#
_cell.length_a   1.000
_cell.length_b   1.000
_cell.length_c   1.000
_cell.angle_alpha   90.00
_cell.angle_beta   90.00
_cell.angle_gamma   90.00
#
_symmetry.space_group_name_H-M   'P 1'
#
loop_
_entity.id
_entity.type
_entity.pdbx_description
1 polymer ?
#
loop_
_entity_poly.entity_id
_entity_poly.type
_entity_poly.pdbx_seq_one_letter_code
_entity_poly.pdbx_strand_id
1 'polypeptide(L)'
;MVVKTKEEAKSNFEAAIAYIPARYEAGVTKADWLTPAKSPQAETNFAAAITKAVAAKTRQKAIAAMTNEDWKNAAIAKGVPIIGDRIRGALDKWGANWGPMYDQVVAKVAALAPKTTDWRANINKRLVPTVEAWRKAAGKT
;
A
#
# COMPACT_ATOMS: atom_id res chain seq x y z
N MET A 1 -27.37 -33.35 -20.45
CA MET A 1 -26.72 -32.53 -19.41
C MET A 1 -27.51 -31.23 -19.30
N VAL A 2 -28.17 -30.98 -18.17
CA VAL A 2 -28.96 -29.74 -18.00
C VAL A 2 -28.01 -28.67 -17.48
N VAL A 3 -27.84 -27.59 -18.24
CA VAL A 3 -27.01 -26.45 -17.85
C VAL A 3 -27.92 -25.42 -17.17
N LYS A 4 -27.49 -24.92 -16.02
CA LYS A 4 -28.24 -23.92 -15.26
C LYS A 4 -28.43 -22.64 -16.07
N THR A 5 -29.55 -21.95 -15.87
CA THR A 5 -29.73 -20.58 -16.38
C THR A 5 -28.86 -19.59 -15.61
N LYS A 6 -28.73 -18.37 -16.13
CA LYS A 6 -27.97 -17.29 -15.46
C LYS A 6 -28.64 -16.90 -14.14
N GLU A 7 -29.96 -16.92 -14.11
CA GLU A 7 -30.80 -16.57 -12.96
C GLU A 7 -30.67 -17.63 -11.86
N GLU A 8 -30.65 -18.91 -12.24
CA GLU A 8 -30.37 -20.02 -11.32
C GLU A 8 -28.94 -19.96 -10.76
N ALA A 9 -27.96 -19.60 -11.58
CA ALA A 9 -26.58 -19.43 -11.12
C ALA A 9 -26.45 -18.26 -10.13
N LYS A 10 -27.11 -17.13 -10.41
CA LYS A 10 -27.14 -15.95 -9.54
C LYS A 10 -27.82 -16.25 -8.20
N SER A 11 -29.01 -16.84 -8.22
CA SER A 11 -29.75 -17.21 -7.01
C SER A 11 -28.95 -18.17 -6.11
N ASN A 12 -28.30 -19.16 -6.71
CA ASN A 12 -27.40 -20.06 -5.99
C ASN A 12 -26.21 -19.33 -5.35
N PHE A 13 -25.64 -18.33 -6.03
CA PHE A 13 -24.52 -17.55 -5.50
C PHE A 13 -24.96 -16.60 -4.37
N GLU A 14 -26.13 -15.99 -4.49
CA GLU A 14 -26.73 -15.16 -3.44
C GLU A 14 -27.04 -15.99 -2.17
N ALA A 15 -27.62 -17.18 -2.34
CA ALA A 15 -27.84 -18.10 -1.23
C ALA A 15 -26.52 -18.51 -0.54
N ALA A 16 -25.42 -18.58 -1.30
CA ALA A 16 -24.11 -18.92 -0.76
C ALA A 16 -23.51 -17.86 0.18
N ILE A 17 -23.97 -16.61 0.09
CA ILE A 17 -23.51 -15.51 0.96
C ILE A 17 -23.74 -15.85 2.44
N ALA A 18 -24.81 -16.57 2.78
CA ALA A 18 -25.13 -16.92 4.16
C ALA A 18 -24.11 -17.84 4.84
N TYR A 19 -23.34 -18.63 4.08
CA TYR A 19 -22.43 -19.64 4.65
C TYR A 19 -20.97 -19.57 4.17
N ILE A 20 -20.68 -18.89 3.06
CA ILE A 20 -19.30 -18.70 2.60
C ILE A 20 -18.41 -18.02 3.65
N PRO A 21 -18.83 -16.95 4.35
CA PRO A 21 -17.98 -16.28 5.34
C PRO A 21 -17.51 -17.22 6.46
N ALA A 22 -18.44 -17.98 7.07
CA ALA A 22 -18.10 -18.92 8.14
C ALA A 22 -17.18 -20.05 7.66
N ARG A 23 -17.38 -20.56 6.43
CA ARG A 23 -16.50 -21.57 5.84
C ARG A 23 -15.11 -21.02 5.53
N TYR A 24 -15.03 -19.78 5.05
CA TYR A 24 -13.78 -19.09 4.80
C TYR A 24 -13.00 -18.90 6.10
N GLU A 25 -13.65 -18.39 7.14
CA GLU A 25 -13.06 -18.22 8.48
C GLU A 25 -12.50 -19.55 9.00
N ALA A 26 -13.32 -20.62 8.99
CA ALA A 26 -12.88 -21.94 9.44
C ALA A 26 -11.68 -22.49 8.65
N GLY A 27 -11.57 -22.16 7.36
CA GLY A 27 -10.43 -22.51 6.53
C GLY A 27 -9.18 -21.72 6.89
N VAL A 28 -9.29 -20.40 7.04
CA VAL A 28 -8.17 -19.51 7.40
C VAL A 28 -7.61 -19.86 8.77
N THR A 29 -8.47 -20.13 9.76
CA THR A 29 -8.04 -20.50 11.12
C THR A 29 -7.17 -21.76 11.14
N LYS A 30 -7.37 -22.69 10.19
CA LYS A 30 -6.61 -23.95 10.10
C LYS A 30 -5.36 -23.85 9.22
N ALA A 31 -5.22 -22.78 8.44
CA ALA A 31 -4.19 -22.70 7.42
C ALA A 31 -2.83 -22.31 8.00
N ASP A 32 -1.83 -23.19 7.86
CA ASP A 32 -0.42 -22.80 8.01
C ASP A 32 0.14 -22.36 6.65
N TRP A 33 -0.16 -21.11 6.27
CA TRP A 33 0.38 -20.55 5.04
C TRP A 33 1.83 -20.06 5.19
N LEU A 34 2.24 -19.70 6.42
CA LEU A 34 3.49 -18.97 6.67
C LEU A 34 4.71 -19.88 6.59
N THR A 35 4.63 -21.09 7.16
CA THR A 35 5.73 -22.06 7.14
C THR A 35 6.17 -22.42 5.71
N PRO A 36 5.27 -22.87 4.80
CA PRO A 36 5.68 -23.15 3.43
C PRO A 36 6.13 -21.90 2.68
N ALA A 37 5.50 -20.73 2.92
CA ALA A 37 5.86 -19.48 2.28
C ALA A 37 7.27 -18.97 2.66
N LYS A 38 7.75 -19.27 3.87
CA LYS A 38 9.10 -18.91 4.33
C LYS A 38 10.19 -19.92 3.92
N SER A 39 9.83 -21.00 3.26
CA SER A 39 10.78 -22.07 2.92
C SER A 39 11.81 -21.61 1.87
N PRO A 40 13.04 -22.15 1.87
CA PRO A 40 14.02 -21.92 0.80
C PRO A 40 13.50 -22.31 -0.59
N GLN A 41 12.58 -23.29 -0.66
CA GLN A 41 11.94 -23.71 -1.91
C GLN A 41 11.01 -22.62 -2.44
N ALA A 42 10.28 -21.91 -1.57
CA ALA A 42 9.42 -20.80 -1.98
C ALA A 42 10.23 -19.65 -2.61
N GLU A 43 11.37 -19.31 -2.01
CA GLU A 43 12.30 -18.32 -2.57
C GLU A 43 12.85 -18.77 -3.95
N THR A 44 13.23 -20.04 -4.07
CA THR A 44 13.68 -20.64 -5.33
C THR A 44 12.60 -20.54 -6.42
N ASN A 45 11.36 -20.89 -6.08
CA ASN A 45 10.23 -20.81 -7.00
C ASN A 45 9.95 -19.36 -7.43
N PHE A 46 10.04 -18.41 -6.49
CA PHE A 46 9.88 -16.98 -6.78
C PHE A 46 10.95 -16.50 -7.76
N ALA A 47 12.23 -16.78 -7.50
CA ALA A 47 13.34 -16.40 -8.36
C ALA A 47 13.20 -16.96 -9.79
N ALA A 48 12.81 -18.23 -9.92
CA ALA A 48 12.55 -18.86 -11.20
C ALA A 48 11.39 -18.20 -11.96
N ALA A 49 10.30 -17.89 -11.26
CA ALA A 49 9.13 -17.23 -11.86
C ALA A 49 9.45 -15.81 -12.33
N ILE A 50 10.20 -15.03 -11.55
CA ILE A 50 10.64 -13.68 -11.96
C ILE A 50 11.55 -13.75 -13.18
N THR A 51 12.53 -14.66 -13.19
CA THR A 51 13.41 -14.86 -14.35
C THR A 51 12.60 -15.13 -15.62
N LYS A 52 11.61 -16.03 -15.54
CA LYS A 52 10.69 -16.34 -16.65
C LYS A 52 9.87 -15.12 -17.06
N ALA A 53 9.33 -14.37 -16.10
CA ALA A 53 8.51 -13.19 -16.34
C ALA A 53 9.29 -12.06 -17.05
N VAL A 54 10.56 -11.86 -16.65
CA VAL A 54 11.49 -10.91 -17.26
C VAL A 54 11.84 -11.34 -18.68
N ALA A 55 12.26 -12.59 -18.88
CA ALA A 55 12.59 -13.12 -20.20
C ALA A 55 11.41 -13.00 -21.18
N ALA A 56 10.19 -13.26 -20.70
CA ALA A 56 8.97 -13.15 -21.51
C ALA A 56 8.43 -11.71 -21.65
N LYS A 57 9.07 -10.71 -21.00
CA LYS A 57 8.63 -9.31 -20.93
C LYS A 57 7.15 -9.16 -20.55
N THR A 58 6.69 -9.97 -19.61
CA THR A 58 5.27 -10.09 -19.24
C THR A 58 4.64 -8.74 -18.85
N ARG A 59 5.33 -7.94 -18.04
CA ARG A 59 4.89 -6.59 -17.66
C ARG A 59 4.66 -5.69 -18.87
N GLN A 60 5.61 -5.64 -19.80
CA GLN A 60 5.51 -4.78 -20.98
C GLN A 60 4.31 -5.17 -21.84
N LYS A 61 4.11 -6.48 -22.06
CA LYS A 61 2.97 -7.00 -22.82
C LYS A 61 1.63 -6.66 -22.17
N ALA A 62 1.52 -6.83 -20.85
CA ALA A 62 0.30 -6.49 -20.12
C ALA A 62 -0.02 -5.00 -20.17
N ILE A 63 0.99 -4.12 -20.01
CA ILE A 63 0.78 -2.68 -20.11
C ILE A 63 0.40 -2.26 -21.53
N ALA A 64 1.01 -2.85 -22.55
CA ALA A 64 0.68 -2.56 -23.95
C ALA A 64 -0.76 -2.96 -24.33
N ALA A 65 -1.37 -3.88 -23.59
CA ALA A 65 -2.76 -4.29 -23.78
C ALA A 65 -3.79 -3.36 -23.10
N MET A 66 -3.33 -2.34 -22.37
CA MET A 66 -4.20 -1.39 -21.66
C MET A 66 -4.11 -0.01 -22.31
N THR A 67 -5.24 0.68 -22.39
CA THR A 67 -5.26 2.11 -22.68
C THR A 67 -5.20 2.93 -21.39
N ASN A 68 -4.84 4.21 -21.51
CA ASN A 68 -4.94 5.14 -20.40
C ASN A 68 -6.38 5.26 -19.88
N GLU A 69 -7.38 5.11 -20.75
CA GLU A 69 -8.79 5.24 -20.39
C GLU A 69 -9.27 4.03 -19.58
N ASP A 70 -8.82 2.82 -19.92
CA ASP A 70 -9.08 1.61 -19.13
C ASP A 70 -8.58 1.78 -17.68
N TRP A 71 -7.36 2.34 -17.54
CA TRP A 71 -6.79 2.61 -16.22
C TRP A 71 -7.58 3.66 -15.46
N LYS A 72 -7.92 4.80 -16.09
CA LYS A 72 -8.69 5.88 -15.44
C LYS A 72 -10.05 5.38 -14.96
N ASN A 73 -10.78 4.69 -15.83
CA ASN A 73 -12.12 4.18 -15.50
C ASN A 73 -12.06 3.17 -14.36
N ALA A 74 -11.10 2.24 -14.37
CA ALA A 74 -10.93 1.29 -13.27
C ALA A 74 -10.52 1.97 -11.96
N ALA A 75 -9.62 2.96 -12.01
CA ALA A 75 -9.18 3.71 -10.84
C ALA A 75 -10.32 4.54 -10.21
N ILE A 76 -11.15 5.17 -11.03
CA ILE A 76 -12.33 5.91 -10.58
C ILE A 76 -13.34 4.94 -9.96
N ALA A 77 -13.77 3.93 -10.71
CA ALA A 77 -14.85 3.04 -10.29
C ALA A 77 -14.52 2.23 -9.04
N LYS A 78 -13.26 1.82 -8.84
CA LYS A 78 -12.85 0.98 -7.70
C LYS A 78 -12.15 1.76 -6.59
N GLY A 79 -11.42 2.82 -6.94
CA GLY A 79 -10.59 3.56 -5.99
C GLY A 79 -11.35 4.66 -5.26
N VAL A 80 -12.13 5.47 -5.98
CA VAL A 80 -12.85 6.62 -5.39
C VAL A 80 -13.77 6.20 -4.25
N PRO A 81 -14.58 5.13 -4.36
CA PRO A 81 -15.50 4.75 -3.29
C PRO A 81 -14.81 4.36 -1.97
N ILE A 82 -13.56 3.89 -2.01
CA ILE A 82 -12.89 3.28 -0.84
C ILE A 82 -11.72 4.09 -0.29
N ILE A 83 -11.15 5.03 -1.07
CA ILE A 83 -9.94 5.75 -0.67
C ILE A 83 -10.14 6.56 0.62
N GLY A 84 -11.29 7.21 0.78
CA GLY A 84 -11.62 7.99 1.98
C GLY A 84 -11.72 7.11 3.24
N ASP A 85 -12.36 5.95 3.13
CA ASP A 85 -12.51 5.00 4.24
C ASP A 85 -11.16 4.43 4.66
N ARG A 86 -10.30 4.09 3.69
CA ARG A 86 -8.94 3.60 3.97
C ARG A 86 -8.05 4.67 4.60
N ILE A 87 -8.16 5.93 4.16
CA ILE A 87 -7.45 7.04 4.79
C ILE A 87 -7.92 7.18 6.24
N ARG A 88 -9.25 7.25 6.48
CA ARG A 88 -9.81 7.38 7.82
C ARG A 88 -9.36 6.26 8.76
N GLY A 89 -9.41 5.01 8.30
CA GLY A 89 -8.92 3.86 9.09
C GLY A 89 -7.40 3.85 9.32
N ALA A 90 -6.63 4.62 8.56
CA ALA A 90 -5.18 4.74 8.72
C ALA A 90 -4.74 5.99 9.50
N LEU A 91 -5.65 6.92 9.83
CA LEU A 91 -5.31 8.19 10.48
C LEU A 91 -4.61 7.98 11.83
N ASP A 92 -5.08 7.05 12.65
CA ASP A 92 -4.46 6.78 13.96
C ASP A 92 -3.04 6.24 13.81
N LYS A 93 -2.83 5.32 12.86
CA LYS A 93 -1.50 4.80 12.54
C LYS A 93 -0.59 5.90 12.00
N TRP A 94 -1.11 6.77 11.13
CA TRP A 94 -0.36 7.91 10.63
C TRP A 94 0.02 8.84 11.78
N GLY A 95 -0.92 9.21 12.65
CA GLY A 95 -0.67 10.06 13.81
C GLY A 95 0.35 9.45 14.78
N ALA A 96 0.20 8.16 15.11
CA ALA A 96 1.10 7.48 16.02
C ALA A 96 2.54 7.36 15.50
N ASN A 97 2.73 7.18 14.19
CA ASN A 97 4.07 7.01 13.62
C ASN A 97 4.69 8.34 13.17
N TRP A 98 3.90 9.21 12.53
CA TRP A 98 4.39 10.47 11.97
C TRP A 98 4.32 11.63 12.96
N GLY A 99 3.27 11.70 13.77
CA GLY A 99 3.04 12.78 14.73
C GLY A 99 4.25 13.06 15.63
N PRO A 100 4.83 12.06 16.32
CA PRO A 100 6.00 12.28 17.16
C PRO A 100 7.23 12.79 16.41
N MET A 101 7.41 12.41 15.14
CA MET A 101 8.49 12.94 14.31
C MET A 101 8.23 14.41 13.96
N TYR A 102 7.00 14.73 13.57
CA TYR A 102 6.60 16.08 13.20
C TYR A 102 6.70 17.04 14.40
N ASP A 103 6.22 16.63 15.58
CA ASP A 103 6.26 17.44 16.80
C ASP A 103 7.68 17.81 17.19
N GLN A 104 8.62 16.86 17.11
CA GLN A 104 10.05 17.11 17.34
C GLN A 104 10.63 18.14 16.37
N VAL A 105 10.27 18.03 15.09
CA VAL A 105 10.76 18.97 14.08
C VAL A 105 10.14 20.35 14.27
N VAL A 106 8.84 20.43 14.53
CA VAL A 106 8.15 21.72 14.80
C VAL A 106 8.75 22.41 16.01
N ALA A 107 8.98 21.70 17.10
CA ALA A 107 9.65 22.24 18.28
C ALA A 107 11.05 22.79 17.96
N LYS A 108 11.83 22.06 17.14
CA LYS A 108 13.14 22.53 16.68
C LYS A 108 13.02 23.79 15.81
N VAL A 109 12.11 23.80 14.85
CA VAL A 109 11.90 24.92 13.91
C VAL A 109 11.47 26.20 14.63
N ALA A 110 10.63 26.07 15.66
CA ALA A 110 10.20 27.18 16.50
C ALA A 110 11.37 27.83 17.25
N ALA A 111 12.41 27.07 17.59
CA ALA A 111 13.61 27.56 18.27
C ALA A 111 14.70 28.13 17.32
N LEU A 112 14.52 28.06 16.00
CA LEU A 112 15.52 28.56 15.03
C LEU A 112 15.51 30.08 14.95
N ALA A 113 16.69 30.67 14.78
CA ALA A 113 16.88 32.12 14.63
C ALA A 113 15.99 32.72 13.53
N PRO A 114 15.44 33.95 13.72
CA PRO A 114 14.60 34.61 12.73
C PRO A 114 15.24 34.64 11.33
N LYS A 115 14.40 34.64 10.29
CA LYS A 115 14.87 34.81 8.92
C LYS A 115 15.51 36.18 8.74
N THR A 116 16.54 36.26 7.91
CA THR A 116 17.19 37.51 7.50
C THR A 116 16.99 37.73 6.01
N THR A 117 17.44 38.87 5.48
CA THR A 117 17.48 39.13 4.03
C THR A 117 18.60 38.38 3.31
N ASP A 118 19.61 37.87 4.04
CA ASP A 118 20.66 37.03 3.48
C ASP A 118 20.17 35.58 3.32
N TRP A 119 20.02 35.16 2.08
CA TRP A 119 19.59 33.81 1.73
C TRP A 119 20.57 32.73 2.23
N ARG A 120 21.89 33.00 2.25
CA ARG A 120 22.89 32.02 2.73
C ARG A 120 22.73 31.81 4.23
N ALA A 121 22.55 32.90 4.98
CA ALA A 121 22.26 32.83 6.41
C ALA A 121 20.98 32.04 6.69
N ASN A 122 19.91 32.23 5.90
CA ASN A 122 18.67 31.46 6.06
C ASN A 122 18.85 29.96 5.80
N ILE A 123 19.62 29.59 4.77
CA ILE A 123 19.92 28.18 4.49
C ILE A 123 20.67 27.56 5.67
N ASN A 124 21.78 28.17 6.07
CA ASN A 124 22.67 27.60 7.08
C ASN A 124 22.03 27.61 8.49
N LYS A 125 21.32 28.67 8.85
CA LYS A 125 20.76 28.84 10.21
C LYS A 125 19.36 28.27 10.37
N ARG A 126 18.66 27.92 9.28
CA ARG A 126 17.30 27.37 9.36
C ARG A 126 17.11 26.09 8.57
N LEU A 127 17.37 26.09 7.26
CA LEU A 127 17.07 24.94 6.41
C LEU A 127 17.88 23.71 6.82
N VAL A 128 19.21 23.85 6.94
CA VAL A 128 20.10 22.75 7.32
C VAL A 128 19.67 22.14 8.67
N PRO A 129 19.50 22.92 9.77
CA PRO A 129 19.01 22.39 11.04
C PRO A 129 17.63 21.70 10.97
N THR A 130 16.74 22.18 10.09
CA THR A 130 15.41 21.56 9.90
C THR A 130 15.51 20.21 9.22
N VAL A 131 16.37 20.11 8.18
CA VAL A 131 16.63 18.85 7.47
C VAL A 131 17.31 17.84 8.40
N GLU A 132 18.28 18.28 9.19
CA GLU A 132 18.94 17.44 10.21
C GLU A 132 17.95 16.91 11.25
N ALA A 133 17.02 17.76 11.72
CA ALA A 133 15.96 17.34 12.64
C ALA A 133 15.06 16.26 12.03
N TRP A 134 14.68 16.41 10.75
CA TRP A 134 13.91 15.39 10.02
C TRP A 134 14.68 14.07 9.87
N ARG A 135 15.96 14.13 9.49
CA ARG A 135 16.80 12.93 9.35
C ARG A 135 16.89 12.17 10.67
N LYS A 136 17.18 12.90 11.75
CA LYS A 136 17.24 12.35 13.12
C LYS A 136 15.90 11.73 13.55
N ALA A 137 14.80 12.47 13.40
CA ALA A 137 13.46 12.00 13.79
C ALA A 137 13.04 10.73 13.01
N ALA A 138 13.47 10.62 11.75
CA ALA A 138 13.22 9.44 10.92
C ALA A 138 14.19 8.27 11.17
N GLY A 139 15.07 8.34 12.16
CA GLY A 139 16.06 7.30 12.46
C GLY A 139 17.15 7.14 11.40
N LYS A 140 17.35 8.16 10.55
CA LYS A 140 18.36 8.15 9.49
C LYS A 140 19.53 9.02 9.93
N THR A 141 20.66 8.39 10.28
CA THR A 141 21.95 9.07 10.49
C THR A 141 22.54 9.56 9.18
#